data_AF-A0A920UZS9-F1
#
_entry.id   AF-A0A920UZS9-F1
#
_cell.length_a   1.000
_cell.length_b   1.000
_cell.length_c   1.000
_cell.angle_alpha   90.00
_cell.angle_beta   90.00
_cell.angle_gamma   90.00
#
_symmetry.space_group_name_H-M   'P 1'
#
loop_
_entity.id
_entity.type
_entity.pdbx_description
1 polymer ?
#
loop_
_entity_poly.entity_id
_entity_poly.type
_entity_poly.pdbx_seq_one_letter_code
_entity_poly.pdbx_strand_id
1 'polypeptide(L)' 'MASILSNGSNLPGIDSALFSALRLHPQIEIYSAGAVIAALENGQVAVLAGGTGNPYFTTDTTAALRALEINASTLVKAP' A
#
# COMPACT_ATOMS: atom_id res chain seq x y z
N MET A 1 -8.79 8.22 4.43
CA MET A 1 -7.59 7.93 3.62
C MET A 1 -6.71 9.16 3.43
N ALA A 2 -7.21 10.27 2.88
CA ALA A 2 -6.38 11.47 2.65
C ALA A 2 -5.71 12.03 3.93
N SER A 3 -6.42 12.08 5.07
CA SER A 3 -5.84 12.57 6.34
C SER A 3 -4.79 11.61 6.94
N ILE A 4 -4.89 10.32 6.62
CA ILE A 4 -3.99 9.27 7.08
C ILE A 4 -2.65 9.44 6.36
N LEU A 5 -2.70 9.69 5.04
CA LEU A 5 -1.52 9.99 4.23
C LEU A 5 -0.86 11.31 4.61
N SER A 6 -1.64 12.36 4.91
CA SER A 6 -1.09 13.67 5.29
C SER A 6 -0.43 13.65 6.66
N ASN A 7 -0.94 12.84 7.59
CA ASN A 7 -0.44 12.78 8.97
C ASN A 7 0.53 11.61 9.20
N GLY A 8 0.66 10.70 8.22
CA GLY A 8 1.44 9.46 8.35
C GLY A 8 0.95 8.54 9.47
N SER A 9 -0.35 8.57 9.78
CA SER A 9 -0.96 7.75 10.83
C SER A 9 -1.50 6.45 10.26
N ASN A 10 -1.71 5.43 11.10
CA ASN A 10 -2.36 4.18 10.68
C ASN A 10 -3.89 4.29 10.63
N LEU A 11 -4.55 3.26 10.12
CA LEU A 11 -6.01 3.15 10.11
C LEU A 11 -6.55 3.10 11.55
N PRO A 12 -7.54 3.91 11.92
CA PRO A 12 -8.09 3.90 13.28
C PRO A 12 -8.72 2.55 13.63
N GLY A 13 -8.30 1.95 14.75
CA GLY A 13 -8.85 0.69 15.23
C GLY A 13 -8.47 -0.53 14.40
N ILE A 14 -7.55 -0.39 13.46
CA ILE A 14 -7.03 -1.46 12.61
C ILE A 14 -5.51 -1.47 12.76
N ASP A 15 -4.94 -2.64 13.08
CA ASP A 15 -3.50 -2.79 12.99
C ASP A 15 -3.10 -2.79 11.51
N SER A 16 -2.48 -1.70 11.07
CA SER A 16 -2.16 -1.46 9.67
C SER A 16 -0.76 -0.92 9.52
N ALA A 17 -0.16 -1.16 8.36
CA ALA A 17 1.09 -0.53 7.94
C ALA A 17 0.87 0.25 6.65
N LEU A 18 1.46 1.44 6.56
CA LEU A 18 1.26 2.36 5.45
C LEU A 18 2.51 2.48 4.58
N PHE A 19 2.36 2.21 3.29
CA PHE A 19 3.43 2.24 2.30
C PHE A 19 3.07 3.17 1.16
N SER A 20 4.08 3.79 0.55
CA SER A 20 3.89 4.64 -0.62
C SER A 20 4.97 4.43 -1.69
N ALA A 21 4.55 4.42 -2.96
CA ALA A 21 5.49 4.39 -4.10
C ALA A 21 6.38 5.64 -4.20
N LEU A 22 5.95 6.74 -3.58
CA LEU A 22 6.67 8.02 -3.54
C LEU A 22 6.83 8.47 -2.09
N ARG A 23 7.82 9.31 -1.81
CA ARG A 23 8.01 9.84 -0.46
C ARG A 23 6.99 10.93 -0.16
N LEU A 24 5.92 10.56 0.56
CA LEU A 24 4.81 11.45 0.89
C LEU A 24 4.95 12.10 2.27
N HIS A 25 5.48 11.35 3.25
CA HIS A 25 5.62 11.79 4.64
C HIS A 25 6.74 10.98 5.32
N PRO A 26 7.50 11.54 6.29
CA PRO A 26 8.64 10.83 6.90
C PRO A 26 8.27 9.52 7.63
N GLN A 27 7.04 9.46 8.15
CA GLN A 27 6.48 8.33 8.90
C GLN A 27 5.90 7.24 7.99
N ILE A 28 5.76 7.52 6.68
CA ILE A 28 5.26 6.56 5.70
C ILE A 28 6.45 5.87 5.05
N GLU A 29 6.44 4.54 5.08
CA GLU A 29 7.51 3.75 4.48
C GLU A 29 7.42 3.79 2.95
N ILE A 30 8.57 3.77 2.28
CA ILE A 30 8.61 3.57 0.83
C ILE A 30 8.25 2.13 0.53
N TYR A 31 7.38 1.94 -0.46
CA TYR A 31 6.94 0.61 -0.87
C TYR A 31 8.14 -0.28 -1.22
N SER A 32 8.19 -1.44 -0.57
CA SER A 32 8.94 -2.60 -1.01
C SER A 32 8.08 -3.85 -0.81
N ALA A 33 8.14 -4.80 -1.74
CA ALA A 33 7.37 -6.03 -1.64
C ALA A 33 7.69 -6.78 -0.33
N GLY A 34 8.98 -6.84 0.05
CA GLY A 34 9.42 -7.49 1.29
C GLY A 34 8.85 -6.87 2.56
N ALA A 35 8.82 -5.53 2.67
CA ALA A 35 8.25 -4.86 3.83
C ALA A 35 6.73 -5.07 3.93
N VAL A 36 6.04 -5.07 2.78
CA VAL A 36 4.60 -5.37 2.74
C VAL A 36 4.33 -6.80 3.14
N ILE A 37 5.08 -7.77 2.62
CA ILE A 37 4.97 -9.18 3.00
C ILE A 37 5.19 -9.33 4.51
N ALA A 38 6.23 -8.72 5.08
CA ALA A 38 6.51 -8.78 6.52
C ALA A 38 5.36 -8.20 7.36
N ALA A 39 4.76 -7.07 6.92
CA ALA A 39 3.59 -6.51 7.59
C ALA A 39 2.38 -7.47 7.54
N LEU A 40 2.14 -8.10 6.39
CA LEU A 40 1.07 -9.09 6.21
C LEU A 40 1.32 -10.35 7.07
N GLU A 41 2.55 -10.84 7.15
CA GLU A 41 2.95 -11.97 8.01
C GLU A 41 2.77 -11.66 9.50
N ASN A 42 2.92 -10.39 9.89
CA ASN A 42 2.62 -9.90 11.24
C ASN A 42 1.12 -9.71 11.51
N GLY A 43 0.25 -10.04 10.55
CA GLY A 43 -1.21 -9.91 10.68
C GLY A 43 -1.72 -8.48 10.48
N GLN A 44 -0.89 -7.56 9.98
CA GLN A 44 -1.30 -6.17 9.73
C GLN A 44 -2.00 -6.03 8.38
N VAL A 45 -2.89 -5.04 8.28
CA VAL A 45 -3.44 -4.57 7.00
C VAL A 45 -2.43 -3.65 6.31
N ALA A 46 -1.89 -4.06 5.17
CA ALA A 46 -1.02 -3.20 4.38
C ALA A 46 -1.82 -2.23 3.49
N VAL A 47 -1.62 -0.92 3.68
CA VAL A 47 -2.22 0.14 2.86
C VAL A 47 -1.17 0.67 1.89
N LEU A 48 -1.42 0.53 0.59
CA LEU A 48 -0.49 0.95 -0.47
C LEU A 48 -1.00 2.23 -1.14
N ALA A 49 -0.19 3.28 -1.11
CA ALA A 49 -0.50 4.59 -1.69
C ALA A 49 0.50 4.99 -2.79
N GLY A 50 0.17 6.07 -3.51
CA GLY A 50 1.04 6.62 -4.56
C GLY A 50 1.03 5.86 -5.88
N GLY A 51 0.16 4.85 -6.05
CA GLY A 51 0.05 4.10 -7.29
C GLY A 51 1.33 3.28 -7.59
N THR A 52 1.76 3.33 -8.84
CA THR A 52 3.10 2.86 -9.26
C THR A 52 4.19 3.91 -9.02
N GLY A 53 3.83 5.13 -8.60
CA GLY A 53 4.71 6.30 -8.58
C GLY A 53 4.96 6.92 -9.97
N ASN A 54 4.40 6.33 -11.03
CA ASN A 54 4.62 6.76 -12.41
C ASN A 54 3.32 7.27 -13.04
N PRO A 55 3.35 8.35 -13.84
CA PRO A 55 2.18 8.83 -14.57
C PRO A 55 1.68 7.79 -15.58
N TYR A 56 0.43 7.95 -16.02
CA TYR A 56 -0.28 7.10 -17.01
C TYR A 56 -0.71 5.70 -16.55
N PHE A 57 -0.42 5.32 -15.30
CA PHE A 57 -0.92 4.07 -14.72
C PHE A 57 -2.25 4.30 -14.00
N THR A 58 -3.19 3.38 -14.20
CA THR A 58 -4.44 3.38 -13.46
C THR A 58 -4.28 2.68 -12.11
N THR A 59 -5.24 2.92 -11.22
CA THR A 59 -5.32 2.20 -9.94
C THR A 59 -5.42 0.69 -10.14
N ASP A 60 -6.05 0.23 -11.21
CA ASP A 60 -6.23 -1.20 -11.50
C ASP A 60 -4.94 -1.86 -11.93
N THR A 61 -4.17 -1.20 -12.80
CA THR A 61 -2.83 -1.67 -13.17
C THR A 61 -1.91 -1.68 -11.95
N THR A 62 -2.02 -0.67 -11.09
CA THR A 62 -1.28 -0.66 -9.82
C THR A 62 -1.66 -1.86 -8.96
N ALA A 63 -2.96 -2.10 -8.76
CA ALA A 63 -3.43 -3.18 -7.92
C ALA A 63 -2.97 -4.56 -8.44
N ALA A 64 -3.01 -4.77 -9.76
CA ALA A 64 -2.45 -5.96 -10.39
C ALA A 64 -0.94 -6.10 -10.19
N LEU A 65 -0.17 -5.03 -10.40
CA LEU A 65 1.27 -5.04 -10.18
C LEU A 65 1.62 -5.37 -8.72
N ARG A 66 0.99 -4.70 -7.74
CA ARG A 66 1.25 -4.93 -6.33
C ARG A 66 0.86 -6.33 -5.89
N ALA A 67 -0.26 -6.85 -6.39
CA ALA A 67 -0.68 -8.23 -6.13
C ALA A 67 0.38 -9.24 -6.60
N LEU A 68 0.97 -9.04 -7.78
CA LEU A 68 2.05 -9.90 -8.29
C LEU A 68 3.31 -9.80 -7.43
N GLU A 69 3.73 -8.59 -7.07
CA GLU A 69 4.95 -8.36 -6.29
C GLU A 69 4.88 -8.98 -4.88
N ILE A 70 3.70 -9.03 -4.26
CA ILE A 70 3.49 -9.62 -2.93
C ILE A 70 3.00 -11.08 -2.98
N ASN A 71 2.93 -11.68 -4.17
CA ASN A 71 2.41 -13.03 -4.39
C ASN A 71 0.98 -13.23 -3.85
N ALA A 72 0.12 -12.23 -3.99
CA ALA A 72 -1.28 -12.34 -3.62
C ALA A 72 -1.97 -13.41 -4.49
N SER A 73 -2.72 -14.30 -3.84
CA SER A 73 -3.45 -15.38 -4.52
C SER A 73 -4.67 -14.89 -5.30
N THR A 74 -5.21 -13.73 -4.91
CA THR A 74 -6.42 -13.16 -5.51
C THR A 74 -6.36 -11.65 -5.48
N LEU A 75 -6.80 -11.04 -6.57
CA LEU A 75 -7.06 -9.61 -6.65
C LEU A 75 -8.56 -9.38 -6.79
N VAL A 76 -9.15 -8.64 -5.85
CA VAL A 76 -10.56 -8.26 -5.91
C VAL A 76 -10.67 -6.82 -6.38
N LYS A 77 -11.50 -6.58 -7.39
CA LYS A 77 -11.78 -5.25 -7.90
C LYS A 77 -13.28 -4.98 -7.85
N ALA A 78 -13.64 -3.85 -7.24
CA ALA A 78 -15.01 -3.36 -7.23
C ALA A 78 -15.36 -2.68 -8.58
N PRO A 79 -16.63 -2.75 -9.02
CA PRO A 79 -17.14 -2.04 -10.19
C PRO A 79 -17.08 -0.52 -10.03
#